data_AF-A0A7X8XM50-F1
#
_entry.id   AF-A0A7X8XM50-F1
#
_cell.length_a   1.000
_cell.length_b   1.000
_cell.length_c   1.000
_cell.angle_alpha   90.00
_cell.angle_beta   90.00
_cell.angle_gamma   90.00
#
_symmetry.space_group_name_H-M   'P 1'
#
loop_
_entity.id
_entity.type
_entity.pdbx_description
1 polymer ?
#
loop_
_entity_poly.entity_id
_entity_poly.type
_entity_poly.pdbx_seq_one_letter_code
_entity_poly.pdbx_strand_id
1 'polypeptide(L)' 'MADFGNLPLNRGDLVEAFDEQNRSLGKFRISRVVNPRVVKVVDEDGIVKSFHPDRLKMVDRGR' A
#
# COMPACT_ATOMS: atom_id res chain seq x y z
N MET A 1 4.40 -18.80 -15.28
CA MET A 1 3.68 -17.58 -14.88
C MET A 1 4.26 -17.11 -13.56
N ALA A 2 4.32 -15.81 -13.29
CA ALA A 2 4.97 -15.32 -12.08
C ALA A 2 3.97 -15.23 -10.93
N ASP A 3 4.12 -16.12 -9.96
CA ASP A 3 3.55 -16.04 -8.62
C ASP A 3 4.23 -14.89 -7.85
N PHE A 4 3.79 -13.66 -8.14
CA PHE A 4 4.16 -12.48 -7.37
C PHE A 4 3.27 -12.36 -6.13
N GLY A 5 3.86 -11.96 -5.00
CA GLY A 5 3.23 -11.77 -3.69
C GLY A 5 1.76 -11.36 -3.78
N ASN A 6 0.91 -12.30 -3.36
CA ASN A 6 -0.53 -12.34 -3.52
C ASN A 6 -1.25 -11.39 -2.55
N LEU A 7 -0.95 -10.10 -2.60
CA LEU A 7 -1.82 -9.08 -1.99
C LEU A 7 -2.66 -8.48 -3.12
N PRO A 8 -3.97 -8.81 -3.20
CA PRO A 8 -4.89 -8.16 -4.13
C PRO A 8 -5.08 -6.71 -3.66
N LEU A 9 -4.11 -5.85 -3.98
CA LEU A 9 -4.13 -4.43 -3.69
C LEU A 9 -5.19 -3.78 -4.58
N ASN A 10 -6.42 -3.68 -4.07
CA ASN A 10 -7.52 -3.04 -4.76
C ASN A 10 -7.56 -1.56 -4.43
N ARG A 11 -8.07 -0.77 -5.38
CA ARG A 11 -8.38 0.64 -5.12
C ARG A 11 -9.36 0.75 -3.96
N GLY A 12 -9.01 1.58 -2.97
CA GLY A 12 -9.80 1.81 -1.77
C GLY A 12 -9.35 1.01 -0.54
N ASP A 13 -8.49 0.00 -0.73
CA ASP A 13 -7.97 -0.79 0.39
C ASP A 13 -7.15 0.07 1.35
N LEU A 14 -7.32 -0.18 2.65
CA LEU A 14 -6.52 0.45 3.69
C LEU A 14 -5.23 -0.35 3.87
N VAL A 15 -4.11 0.32 3.63
CA VAL A 15 -2.77 -0.24 3.76
C VAL A 15 -1.95 0.60 4.72
N GLU A 16 -0.97 0.00 5.36
CA GLU A 16 0.02 0.68 6.17
C GLU A 16 1.35 0.66 5.41
N ALA A 17 1.96 1.83 5.26
CA ALA A 17 3.24 1.95 4.58
C ALA A 17 4.37 1.87 5.60
N PHE A 18 5.47 1.22 5.20
CA PHE A 18 6.65 1.04 6.01
C PHE A 18 7.88 1.63 5.31
N ASP A 19 8.79 2.20 6.09
CA ASP A 19 10.10 2.60 5.58
C ASP A 19 11.07 1.41 5.45
N GLU A 20 12.30 1.68 5.01
CA GLU A 20 13.34 0.64 4.86
C GLU A 20 13.79 0.03 6.18
N GLN A 21 13.54 0.72 7.30
CA GLN A 21 13.79 0.23 8.65
C GLN A 21 12.56 -0.50 9.22
N ASN A 22 11.54 -0.77 8.38
CA ASN A 22 10.28 -1.39 8.74
C ASN A 22 9.52 -0.62 9.84
N ARG A 23 9.69 0.71 9.89
CA ARG A 23 8.92 1.60 10.75
C ARG A 23 7.66 2.04 10.02
N SER A 24 6.54 2.06 10.74
CA SER A 24 5.28 2.55 10.19
C SER A 24 5.37 4.03 9.84
N LEU A 25 5.02 4.35 8.59
CA LEU A 25 4.90 5.70 8.08
C LEU A 25 3.45 6.22 8.16
N GLY A 26 2.51 5.37 8.58
CA GLY A 26 1.09 5.68 8.66
C GLY A 26 0.22 4.80 7.76
N LYS A 27 -1.09 5.03 7.85
CA LYS A 27 -2.11 4.31 7.10
C LYS A 27 -2.57 5.15 5.92
N PHE A 28 -2.72 4.50 4.78
CA PHE A 28 -3.09 5.12 3.52
C PHE A 28 -4.15 4.27 2.83
N ARG A 29 -4.92 4.90 1.95
CA ARG A 29 -5.82 4.18 1.04
C ARG A 29 -5.21 4.04 -0.33
N ILE A 30 -5.36 2.89 -0.96
CA ILE A 30 -4.89 2.70 -2.33
C ILE A 30 -5.73 3.56 -3.28
N SER A 31 -5.07 4.51 -3.94
CA SER A 31 -5.71 5.36 -4.96
C SER A 31 -5.68 4.65 -6.31
N ARG A 32 -4.52 4.13 -6.72
CA ARG A 32 -4.34 3.38 -7.98
C ARG A 32 -3.04 2.61 -7.99
N VAL A 33 -3.05 1.40 -8.56
CA VAL A 33 -1.83 0.68 -8.93
C VAL A 33 -1.38 1.14 -10.31
N VAL A 34 -0.19 1.76 -10.40
CA VAL A 34 0.34 2.27 -11.68
C VAL A 34 1.02 1.15 -12.44
N ASN A 35 1.86 0.38 -11.75
CA ASN A 35 2.56 -0.78 -12.27
C ASN A 35 2.94 -1.71 -11.09
N PRO A 36 3.52 -2.90 -11.34
CA PRO A 36 3.88 -3.84 -10.28
C PRO A 36 4.95 -3.35 -9.28
N ARG A 37 5.55 -2.17 -9.51
CA ARG A 37 6.59 -1.58 -8.65
C ARG A 37 6.13 -0.29 -7.97
N VAL A 38 4.97 0.25 -8.36
CA VAL A 38 4.52 1.57 -7.94
C VAL A 38 3.02 1.56 -7.71
N VAL A 39 2.66 1.76 -6.44
CA VAL A 39 1.28 1.93 -5.98
C VAL A 39 1.13 3.36 -5.49
N LYS A 40 0.13 4.07 -6.02
CA LYS A 40 -0.29 5.37 -5.51
C LYS A 40 -1.28 5.17 -4.40
N VAL A 41 -0.98 5.74 -3.24
CA VAL A 41 -1.84 5.75 -2.07
C VAL A 41 -2.20 7.19 -1.71
N VAL A 42 -3.28 7.37 -0.97
CA VAL A 42 -3.75 8.67 -0.50
C VAL A 42 -3.90 8.63 1.02
N ASP A 43 -3.41 9.67 1.68
CA ASP A 43 -3.54 9.87 3.11
C ASP A 43 -4.94 10.41 3.50
N GLU A 44 -5.25 10.52 4.78
CA GLU A 44 -6.48 11.13 5.30
C GLU A 44 -6.58 12.61 4.91
N ASP A 45 -5.44 13.31 4.80
CA ASP A 45 -5.35 14.70 4.31
C ASP A 45 -5.56 14.83 2.79
N GLY A 46 -5.82 13.73 2.07
CA GLY A 46 -5.97 13.74 0.61
C GLY A 46 -4.63 13.85 -0.15
N ILE A 47 -3.51 13.77 0.54
CA ILE A 47 -2.17 13.84 -0.06
C ILE A 47 -1.84 12.50 -0.74
N VAL A 48 -1.53 12.55 -2.03
CA VAL A 48 -1.14 11.35 -2.80
C VAL A 48 0.35 11.09 -2.67
N LYS A 49 0.70 9.86 -2.28
CA LYS A 49 2.07 9.35 -2.17
C LYS A 49 2.26 8.11 -3.04
N SER A 50 3.50 7.82 -3.39
CA SER A 50 3.85 6.64 -4.19
C SER A 50 4.78 5.74 -3.40
N PHE A 51 4.44 4.46 -3.30
CA PHE A 51 5.22 3.45 -2.60
C PHE A 51 5.45 2.22 -3.46
N HIS A 52 6.52 1.49 -3.17
CA HIS A 52 6.69 0.14 -3.67
C HIS A 52 5.67 -0.77 -2.97
N PRO A 53 4.99 -1.70 -3.68
CA PRO A 53 4.01 -2.58 -3.05
C PRO A 53 4.59 -3.41 -1.90
N ASP A 54 5.86 -3.81 -1.96
CA ASP A 54 6.53 -4.53 -0.84
C ASP A 54 6.61 -3.72 0.46
N ARG A 55 6.51 -2.40 0.37
CA ARG A 55 6.49 -1.49 1.53
C ARG A 55 5.10 -1.28 2.09
N LEU A 56 4.07 -1.84 1.45
CA LEU A 56 2.68 -1.73 1.87
C LEU A 56 2.23 -3.07 2.46
N LYS A 57 1.66 -3.03 3.67
CA LYS A 57 0.97 -4.18 4.24
C LYS A 57 -0.50 -3.84 4.36
N MET A 58 -1.39 -4.79 4.05
CA MET A 58 -2.81 -4.57 4.33
C MET A 58 -3.01 -4.41 5.83
N VAL A 59 -3.79 -3.40 6.22
CA VAL A 59 -4.25 -3.30 7.59
C VAL A 59 -5.36 -4.32 7.71
N ASP A 60 -5.03 -5.49 8.27
CA ASP A 60 -6.02 -6.53 8.53
C ASP A 60 -7.12 -5.90 9.40
N ARG A 61 -8.37 -5.98 8.91
CA ARG A 61 -9.54 -5.53 9.66
C ARG A 61 -9.76 -6.61 10.73
N GLY A 62 -9.04 -6.45 11.84
CA GLY A 62 -8.87 -7.44 12.89
C GLY A 62 -10.14 -8.22 13.23
N ARG A 63 -9.91 -9.52 13.45
CA ARG A 63 -10.73 -10.33 14.35
C ARG A 63 -10.33 -10.03 15.79
#